data_AF-A0A2N5YNS6-F1
#
_entry.id   AF-A0A2N5YNS6-F1
#
_cell.length_a   1.000
_cell.length_b   1.000
_cell.length_c   1.000
_cell.angle_alpha   90.00
_cell.angle_beta   90.00
_cell.angle_gamma   90.00
#
_symmetry.space_group_name_H-M   'P 1'
#
loop_
_entity.id
_entity.type
_entity.pdbx_description
1 polymer ?
#
loop_
_entity_poly.entity_id
_entity_poly.type
_entity_poly.pdbx_seq_one_letter_code
_entity_poly.pdbx_strand_id
1 'polypeptide(L)'
;MASGKASLRRLKLSNFKLNALLDITQSINENLHTEELLSKFLRLLRKDLNIGNVVVYSYNGTKWECILASGFHTRIHEIIDVEKHLMKYTDITNLTTSGNTLLSFFDVIIPVFHKDKALAYVLIGDIDEEREGISPTIKHL
;
A
#
# COMPACT_ATOMS: atom_id res chain seq x y z
N MET A 1 12.35 20.77 -28.28
CA MET A 1 11.17 19.87 -28.26
C MET A 1 11.01 19.02 -26.98
N ALA A 2 12.03 18.87 -26.11
CA ALA A 2 11.93 18.07 -24.88
C ALA A 2 11.05 18.68 -23.76
N SER A 3 10.98 20.02 -23.66
CA SER A 3 10.26 20.74 -22.61
C SER A 3 8.72 20.52 -22.63
N GLY A 4 8.11 20.47 -23.82
CA GLY A 4 6.66 20.24 -23.95
C GLY A 4 6.21 18.84 -23.54
N LYS A 5 7.02 17.81 -23.80
CA LYS A 5 6.74 16.41 -23.41
C LYS A 5 6.78 16.22 -21.88
N ALA A 6 7.73 16.85 -21.20
CA ALA A 6 7.82 16.82 -19.74
C ALA A 6 6.61 17.52 -19.08
N SER A 7 6.15 18.64 -19.65
CA SER A 7 4.97 19.36 -19.18
C SER A 7 3.68 18.53 -19.31
N LEU A 8 3.47 17.91 -20.47
CA LEU A 8 2.33 17.00 -20.70
C LEU A 8 2.35 15.79 -19.75
N ARG A 9 3.52 15.19 -19.49
CA ARG A 9 3.66 14.05 -18.57
C ARG A 9 3.29 14.43 -17.14
N ARG A 10 3.73 15.60 -16.66
CA ARG A 10 3.34 16.12 -15.33
C ARG A 10 1.84 16.36 -15.24
N LEU A 11 1.24 16.96 -16.27
CA LEU A 11 -0.20 17.22 -16.30
C LEU A 11 -1.01 15.92 -16.26
N LYS A 12 -0.61 14.90 -17.03
CA LYS A 12 -1.22 13.57 -16.98
C LYS A 12 -1.12 12.94 -15.58
N LEU A 13 0.06 13.02 -14.95
CA LEU A 13 0.25 12.49 -13.60
C LEU A 13 -0.60 13.23 -12.56
N SER A 14 -0.69 14.55 -12.63
CA SER A 14 -1.56 15.33 -11.73
C SER A 14 -3.03 14.97 -11.91
N ASN A 15 -3.53 14.88 -13.15
CA ASN A 15 -4.91 14.47 -13.41
C ASN A 15 -5.19 13.07 -12.89
N PHE A 16 -4.24 12.15 -13.07
CA PHE A 16 -4.36 10.81 -12.51
C PHE A 16 -4.49 10.83 -10.98
N LYS A 17 -3.63 11.57 -10.26
CA LYS A 17 -3.71 11.70 -8.80
C LYS A 17 -5.03 12.30 -8.33
N LEU A 18 -5.52 13.33 -9.03
CA LEU A 18 -6.80 13.97 -8.71
C LEU A 18 -7.99 13.03 -8.95
N ASN A 19 -7.98 12.29 -10.06
CA ASN A 19 -9.03 11.33 -10.38
C ASN A 19 -9.06 10.16 -9.39
N ALA A 20 -7.88 9.65 -9.00
CA ALA A 20 -7.72 8.63 -7.98
C ALA A 20 -8.35 9.05 -6.65
N LEU A 21 -8.03 10.28 -6.20
CA LEU A 21 -8.58 10.84 -4.98
C LEU A 21 -10.10 11.07 -5.08
N LEU A 22 -10.57 11.53 -6.23
CA LEU A 22 -11.98 11.77 -6.49
C LEU A 22 -12.81 10.48 -6.46
N ASP A 23 -12.37 9.41 -7.14
CA ASP A 23 -13.09 8.12 -7.16
C ASP A 23 -13.25 7.54 -5.74
N ILE A 24 -12.18 7.59 -4.92
CA ILE A 24 -12.27 7.16 -3.53
C ILE A 24 -13.25 8.02 -2.73
N THR A 25 -13.17 9.35 -2.86
CA THR A 25 -14.02 10.27 -2.10
C THR A 25 -15.49 10.14 -2.48
N GLN A 26 -15.80 9.98 -3.77
CA GLN A 26 -17.17 9.71 -4.25
C GLN A 26 -17.70 8.39 -3.71
N SER A 27 -16.87 7.34 -3.74
CA SER A 27 -17.23 6.01 -3.24
C SER A 27 -17.57 6.03 -1.75
N ILE A 28 -16.88 6.85 -0.94
CA ILE A 28 -17.20 7.03 0.48
C ILE A 28 -18.58 7.68 0.67
N ASN A 29 -18.91 8.68 -0.16
CA ASN A 29 -20.19 9.40 -0.09
C ASN A 29 -21.39 8.57 -0.57
N GLU A 30 -21.15 7.55 -1.39
CA GLU A 30 -22.18 6.62 -1.89
C GLU A 30 -22.65 5.59 -0.84
N ASN A 31 -22.16 5.68 0.41
CA ASN A 31 -22.44 4.71 1.48
C ASN A 31 -22.17 3.24 1.07
N LEU A 32 -21.17 3.03 0.20
CA LEU A 32 -20.76 1.69 -0.18
C LEU A 32 -20.34 0.88 1.04
N HIS A 33 -20.50 -0.45 0.95
CA HIS A 33 -20.02 -1.34 2.00
C HIS A 33 -18.49 -1.28 2.08
N THR A 34 -17.93 -1.45 3.29
CA THR A 34 -16.48 -1.39 3.55
C THR A 34 -15.67 -2.27 2.61
N GLU A 35 -16.18 -3.45 2.26
CA GLU A 35 -15.51 -4.38 1.32
C GLU A 35 -15.37 -3.80 -0.09
N GLU A 36 -16.39 -3.08 -0.58
CA GLU A 36 -16.35 -2.44 -1.90
C GLU A 36 -15.36 -1.28 -1.92
N LEU A 37 -15.32 -0.49 -0.85
CA LEU A 37 -14.32 0.56 -0.67
C LEU A 37 -12.90 -0.01 -0.65
N LEU A 38 -12.68 -1.10 0.09
CA LEU A 38 -11.39 -1.78 0.13
C LEU A 38 -11.00 -2.38 -1.22
N SER A 39 -11.97 -2.92 -1.97
CA SER A 39 -11.75 -3.43 -3.33
C SER A 39 -11.34 -2.32 -4.30
N LYS A 40 -12.02 -1.17 -4.26
CA LYS A 40 -11.65 0.01 -5.06
C LYS A 40 -10.27 0.53 -4.67
N PHE A 41 -9.99 0.64 -3.37
CA PHE A 41 -8.70 1.04 -2.85
C PHE A 41 -7.59 0.08 -3.31
N LEU A 42 -7.81 -1.23 -3.20
CA LEU A 42 -6.85 -2.24 -3.67
C LEU A 42 -6.59 -2.13 -5.18
N ARG A 43 -7.64 -1.96 -5.98
CA ARG A 43 -7.50 -1.77 -7.43
C ARG A 43 -6.65 -0.54 -7.73
N LEU A 44 -6.91 0.57 -7.06
CA LEU A 44 -6.12 1.79 -7.20
C LEU A 44 -4.63 1.52 -6.92
N LEU A 45 -4.32 0.89 -5.78
CA LEU A 45 -2.94 0.62 -5.40
C LEU A 45 -2.23 -0.34 -6.37
N ARG A 46 -2.86 -1.49 -6.68
CA ARG A 46 -2.22 -2.56 -7.46
C ARG A 46 -2.23 -2.31 -8.96
N LYS A 47 -3.35 -1.82 -9.52
CA LYS A 47 -3.52 -1.66 -10.98
C LYS A 47 -3.08 -0.30 -11.47
N ASP A 48 -3.46 0.75 -10.74
CA ASP A 48 -3.28 2.10 -11.23
C ASP A 48 -1.94 2.71 -10.76
N LEU A 49 -1.53 2.40 -9.53
CA LEU A 49 -0.26 2.84 -8.94
C LEU A 49 0.88 1.82 -9.08
N ASN A 50 0.60 0.63 -9.60
CA ASN A 50 1.57 -0.46 -9.77
C ASN A 50 2.34 -0.80 -8.49
N ILE A 51 1.68 -0.74 -7.34
CA ILE A 51 2.23 -1.20 -6.06
C ILE A 51 2.15 -2.72 -6.05
N GLY A 52 3.22 -3.40 -5.65
CA GLY A 52 3.22 -4.83 -5.49
C GLY A 52 2.48 -5.22 -4.22
N ASN A 53 3.16 -5.19 -3.10
CA ASN A 53 2.67 -5.72 -1.85
C ASN A 53 1.77 -4.69 -1.14
N VAL A 54 0.59 -5.09 -0.66
CA VAL A 54 -0.34 -4.24 0.10
C VAL A 54 -0.92 -5.01 1.28
N VAL A 55 -0.76 -4.49 2.50
CA VAL A 55 -1.45 -4.98 3.70
C VAL A 55 -2.10 -3.81 4.43
N VAL A 56 -3.33 -4.02 4.93
CA VAL A 56 -4.02 -3.09 5.80
C VAL A 56 -4.46 -3.81 7.06
N TYR A 57 -3.95 -3.34 8.20
CA TYR A 57 -4.48 -3.69 9.51
C TYR A 57 -5.39 -2.58 10.01
N SER A 58 -6.53 -2.92 10.59
CA SER A 58 -7.47 -1.99 11.19
C SER A 58 -7.81 -2.40 12.61
N TYR A 59 -7.97 -1.42 13.51
CA TYR A 59 -8.41 -1.65 14.87
C TYR A 59 -9.93 -1.57 14.95
N ASN A 60 -10.58 -2.67 15.32
CA ASN A 60 -12.04 -2.73 15.38
C ASN A 60 -12.63 -2.25 16.73
N GLY A 61 -11.80 -1.69 17.62
CA GLY A 61 -12.18 -1.30 18.98
C GLY A 61 -11.82 -2.32 20.05
N THR A 62 -11.48 -3.56 19.66
CA THR A 62 -11.05 -4.62 20.59
C THR A 62 -9.69 -5.20 20.22
N LYS A 63 -9.47 -5.44 18.94
CA LYS A 63 -8.23 -6.06 18.42
C LYS A 63 -7.89 -5.51 17.04
N TRP A 64 -6.64 -5.70 16.66
CA TRP A 64 -6.17 -5.46 15.31
C TRP A 64 -6.54 -6.63 14.40
N GLU A 65 -7.06 -6.32 13.21
CA GLU A 65 -7.44 -7.30 12.20
C GLU A 65 -6.81 -6.93 10.86
N CYS A 66 -6.29 -7.94 10.14
CA CYS A 66 -5.88 -7.77 8.75
C CYS A 66 -7.14 -7.73 7.89
N ILE A 67 -7.51 -6.54 7.40
CA ILE A 67 -8.72 -6.33 6.60
C ILE A 67 -8.43 -6.34 5.09
N LEU A 68 -7.16 -6.24 4.69
CA LEU A 68 -6.72 -6.34 3.31
C LEU A 68 -5.31 -6.91 3.25
N ALA A 69 -5.09 -7.93 2.42
CA ALA A 69 -3.76 -8.43 2.09
C ALA A 69 -3.72 -8.85 0.63
N SER A 70 -2.74 -8.35 -0.13
CA SER A 70 -2.60 -8.68 -1.56
C SER A 70 -1.16 -8.51 -2.02
N GLY A 71 -0.75 -9.36 -2.97
CA GLY A 71 0.57 -9.29 -3.62
C GLY A 71 1.61 -10.24 -3.08
N PHE A 72 1.35 -10.96 -1.99
CA PHE A 72 2.29 -11.88 -1.38
C PHE A 72 2.09 -13.33 -1.85
N HIS A 73 3.18 -14.02 -2.11
CA HIS A 73 3.22 -15.48 -2.23
C HIS A 73 3.32 -16.16 -0.85
N THR A 74 3.78 -15.42 0.17
CA THR A 74 3.96 -15.87 1.54
C THR A 74 2.86 -15.33 2.46
N ARG A 75 2.63 -15.99 3.60
CA ARG A 75 1.69 -15.56 4.64
C ARG A 75 2.34 -14.60 5.65
N ILE A 76 3.24 -13.73 5.20
CA ILE A 76 3.97 -12.79 6.08
C ILE A 76 3.02 -11.87 6.87
N HIS A 77 1.88 -11.50 6.28
CA HIS A 77 0.86 -10.70 6.93
C HIS A 77 0.17 -11.39 8.11
N GLU A 78 0.22 -12.73 8.21
CA GLU A 78 -0.38 -13.47 9.32
C GLU A 78 0.51 -13.46 10.58
N ILE A 79 1.82 -13.22 10.42
CA ILE A 79 2.79 -13.26 11.53
C ILE A 79 3.16 -11.88 12.09
N ILE A 80 2.67 -10.80 11.46
CA ILE A 80 2.88 -9.44 11.94
C ILE A 80 1.90 -9.15 13.08
N ASP A 81 2.45 -9.02 14.28
CA ASP A 81 1.77 -8.42 15.44
C ASP A 81 1.82 -6.89 15.37
N VAL A 82 0.66 -6.24 15.21
CA VAL A 82 0.56 -4.78 15.06
C VAL A 82 1.05 -4.04 16.30
N GLU A 83 0.68 -4.52 17.50
CA GLU A 83 1.02 -3.87 18.76
C GLU A 83 2.52 -3.90 19.02
N LYS A 84 3.17 -5.03 18.70
CA LYS A 84 4.61 -5.20 18.89
C LYS A 84 5.43 -4.55 17.79
N HIS A 85 4.99 -4.66 16.53
CA HIS A 85 5.85 -4.34 15.39
C HIS A 85 5.58 -2.96 14.79
N LEU A 86 4.33 -2.48 14.83
CA LEU A 86 3.89 -1.34 14.03
C LEU A 86 3.57 -0.09 14.85
N MET A 87 3.11 -0.23 16.10
CA MET A 87 2.66 0.93 16.90
C MET A 87 3.73 1.99 17.19
N LYS A 88 5.01 1.65 17.02
CA LYS A 88 6.13 2.59 17.13
C LYS A 88 6.20 3.61 15.98
N TYR A 89 5.51 3.36 14.87
CA TYR A 89 5.50 4.26 13.71
C TYR A 89 4.31 5.22 13.82
N THR A 90 4.58 6.47 14.17
CA THR A 90 3.57 7.53 14.29
C THR A 90 3.39 8.35 13.02
N ASP A 91 4.31 8.19 12.07
CA ASP A 91 4.36 8.96 10.82
C ASP A 91 4.65 8.03 9.64
N ILE A 92 4.39 8.53 8.43
CA ILE A 92 4.74 7.82 7.20
C ILE A 92 6.24 7.56 7.19
N THR A 93 6.62 6.28 7.21
CA THR A 93 8.01 5.87 7.41
C THR A 93 8.46 4.93 6.29
N ASN A 94 9.65 5.18 5.76
CA ASN A 94 10.31 4.25 4.85
C ASN A 94 10.97 3.11 5.65
N LEU A 95 10.66 1.87 5.28
CA LEU A 95 11.05 0.65 6.00
C LEU A 95 12.33 -0.01 5.48
N THR A 96 12.88 0.47 4.35
CA THR A 96 14.05 -0.11 3.66
C THR A 96 15.30 -0.25 4.54
N THR A 97 15.41 0.54 5.62
CA THR A 97 16.54 0.52 6.56
C THR A 97 16.18 0.04 7.97
N SER A 98 14.97 -0.50 8.17
CA SER A 98 14.45 -0.79 9.52
C SER A 98 15.15 -1.94 10.25
N GLY A 99 15.98 -2.74 9.56
CA GLY A 99 16.68 -3.90 10.13
C GLY A 99 15.75 -5.03 10.60
N ASN A 100 14.44 -4.88 10.44
CA ASN A 100 13.44 -5.87 10.84
C ASN A 100 13.11 -6.78 9.65
N THR A 101 13.56 -8.03 9.73
CA THR A 101 13.33 -9.04 8.68
C THR A 101 11.85 -9.23 8.35
N LEU A 102 10.94 -9.10 9.33
CA LEU A 102 9.49 -9.24 9.10
C LEU A 102 8.91 -8.12 8.23
N LEU A 103 9.48 -6.92 8.32
CA LEU A 103 9.02 -5.75 7.58
C LEU A 103 9.77 -5.55 6.26
N SER A 104 10.76 -6.38 5.96
CA SER A 104 11.60 -6.27 4.75
C SER A 104 10.86 -6.49 3.42
N PHE A 105 9.60 -6.95 3.47
CA PHE A 105 8.73 -7.11 2.30
C PHE A 105 7.96 -5.83 1.94
N PHE A 106 8.17 -4.76 2.72
CA PHE A 106 7.47 -3.50 2.61
C PHE A 106 8.47 -2.35 2.56
N ASP A 107 8.17 -1.38 1.71
CA ASP A 107 9.00 -0.18 1.55
C ASP A 107 8.50 0.97 2.42
N VAL A 108 7.19 1.04 2.66
CA VAL A 108 6.56 2.14 3.38
C VAL A 108 5.50 1.63 4.32
N ILE A 109 5.45 2.20 5.52
CA ILE A 109 4.33 2.11 6.45
C ILE A 109 3.66 3.48 6.59
N ILE A 110 2.33 3.47 6.55
CA ILE A 110 1.47 4.64 6.68
C ILE A 110 0.51 4.38 7.83
N PRO A 111 0.72 4.99 9.01
CA PRO A 111 -0.25 4.94 10.08
C PRO A 111 -1.43 5.88 9.79
N VAL A 112 -2.65 5.43 10.11
CA VAL A 112 -3.88 6.21 9.95
C VAL A 112 -4.42 6.52 11.34
N PHE A 113 -4.39 7.79 11.72
CA PHE A 113 -4.81 8.26 13.03
C PHE A 113 -6.17 8.95 12.99
N HIS A 114 -6.93 8.78 14.06
CA HIS A 114 -8.02 9.66 14.43
C HIS A 114 -7.70 10.26 15.80
N LYS A 115 -7.41 11.57 15.82
CA LYS A 115 -6.77 12.23 16.97
C LYS A 115 -5.46 11.51 17.29
N ASP A 116 -5.23 11.13 18.53
CA ASP A 116 -4.00 10.46 18.97
C ASP A 116 -4.09 8.93 18.93
N LYS A 117 -5.15 8.37 18.33
CA LYS A 117 -5.36 6.92 18.24
C LYS A 117 -5.14 6.41 16.81
N ALA A 118 -4.20 5.49 16.65
CA ALA A 118 -4.04 4.76 15.40
C ALA A 118 -5.26 3.87 15.18
N LEU A 119 -5.94 4.04 14.05
CA LEU A 119 -7.08 3.23 13.63
C LEU A 119 -6.68 2.19 12.59
N ALA A 120 -5.65 2.47 11.79
CA ALA A 120 -5.15 1.53 10.79
C ALA A 120 -3.65 1.69 10.57
N TYR A 121 -3.03 0.64 10.03
CA TYR A 121 -1.70 0.68 9.45
C TYR A 121 -1.77 0.11 8.04
N VAL A 122 -1.30 0.89 7.08
CA VAL A 122 -1.16 0.46 5.68
C VAL A 122 0.32 0.22 5.43
N LEU A 123 0.66 -0.98 4.98
CA LEU A 123 2.00 -1.31 4.51
C LEU A 123 1.96 -1.53 3.00
N ILE A 124 2.89 -0.90 2.30
CA ILE A 124 3.05 -1.05 0.86
C ILE A 124 4.50 -1.40 0.53
N GLY A 125 4.68 -2.22 -0.50
CA GLY A 125 5.99 -2.60 -1.03
C GLY A 125 5.94 -2.78 -2.53
N ASP A 126 7.11 -2.78 -3.15
CA ASP A 126 7.28 -3.04 -4.57
C ASP A 126 6.84 -4.47 -4.93
N ILE A 127 6.77 -4.73 -6.23
CA ILE A 127 6.51 -6.06 -6.78
C ILE A 127 7.74 -6.92 -6.51
N ASP A 128 7.63 -7.90 -5.63
CA ASP A 128 8.64 -8.96 -5.45
C ASP A 128 8.71 -9.79 -6.76
N GLU A 129 9.43 -9.31 -7.79
CA GLU A 129 9.80 -10.12 -8.95
C GLU A 129 10.99 -11.05 -8.65
N GLU A 130 11.75 -10.81 -7.58
CA GLU A 130 13.09 -11.41 -7.37
C GLU A 130 13.22 -12.44 -6.23
N ARG A 131 12.11 -13.02 -5.73
CA ARG A 131 12.18 -14.12 -4.73
C ARG A 131 11.83 -15.51 -5.27
N GLU A 132 11.73 -15.65 -6.59
CA GLU A 132 11.99 -16.94 -7.25
C GLU A 132 13.26 -16.78 -8.06
N GLY A 133 14.25 -17.64 -7.82
CA GLY A 133 15.59 -17.58 -8.40
C GLY A 133 15.63 -17.79 -9.91
N ILE A 134 15.07 -16.85 -10.68
CA ILE A 134 15.30 -16.72 -12.11
C ILE A 134 15.97 -15.38 -12.38
N SER A 135 17.25 -15.47 -12.72
CA SER A 135 18.02 -14.32 -13.20
C SER A 135 17.32 -13.65 -14.38
N PRO A 136 17.21 -12.29 -14.42
CA PRO A 136 16.62 -11.53 -15.53
C PRO A 136 17.23 -11.84 -16.90
N THR A 137 18.45 -12.42 -16.92
CA THR A 137 19.15 -12.86 -18.14
C THR A 137 18.37 -13.91 -18.94
N ILE A 138 17.42 -14.65 -18.36
CA ILE A 138 16.64 -15.67 -19.08
C ILE A 138 15.37 -15.08 -19.75
N LYS A 139 14.88 -13.90 -19.36
CA LYS A 139 13.65 -13.30 -19.94
C LYS A 139 13.83 -12.78 -21.37
N HIS A 140 15.06 -12.63 -21.87
CA HIS A 140 15.36 -12.03 -23.17
C HIS A 140 16.27 -12.86 -24.09
N LEU A 141 16.39 -14.17 -23.83
CA LEU A 141 16.98 -15.14 -24.76
C LEU A 141 15.89 -15.91 -25.52
#